data_AF-A0A9W5T7F2-F1
#
_entry.id   AF-A0A9W5T7F2-F1
#
_cell.length_a   1.000
_cell.length_b   1.000
_cell.length_c   1.000
_cell.angle_alpha   90.00
_cell.angle_beta   90.00
_cell.angle_gamma   90.00
#
_symmetry.space_group_name_H-M   'P 1'
#
loop_
_entity.id
_entity.type
_entity.pdbx_description
1 polymer ?
#
loop_
_entity_poly.entity_id
_entity_poly.type
_entity_poly.pdbx_seq_one_letter_code
_entity_poly.pdbx_strand_id
1 'polypeptide(L)'
;MFGNISRRYMSFMYPVPRKLSEVAKVPLLMQCDSQKISSLWKQQFKDRNDVVTTTIPAGLYEQLSHNVSSSKMFILPIKVNESSSYNMIVQFANPKSALFTSVDSYKALGFDKSPPYFILTFFDELVKQKGIVLVRGDITNPKDVSKPNAERLMNMTIQFYSDINLYRWVDRFNNRSREFQFEDFVASCRHIIYG
;
A
#
# COMPACT_ATOMS: atom_id res chain seq x y z
N MET A 1 23.53 -22.25 31.84
CA MET A 1 23.68 -21.22 30.79
C MET A 1 22.86 -21.65 29.59
N PHE A 2 21.71 -21.04 29.35
CA PHE A 2 20.99 -21.20 28.08
C PHE A 2 20.89 -19.81 27.46
N GLY A 3 21.66 -19.62 26.39
CA GLY A 3 21.85 -18.33 25.74
C GLY A 3 20.56 -17.83 25.13
N ASN A 4 20.33 -16.53 25.31
CA ASN A 4 19.41 -15.71 24.54
C ASN A 4 19.63 -15.96 23.05
N ILE A 5 18.72 -16.70 22.41
CA ILE A 5 18.54 -16.62 20.97
C ILE A 5 17.72 -15.36 20.74
N SER A 6 18.42 -14.22 20.70
CA SER A 6 17.88 -13.00 20.10
C SER A 6 17.41 -13.37 18.71
N ARG A 7 16.08 -13.46 18.52
CA ARG A 7 15.44 -13.51 17.20
C ARG A 7 15.96 -12.30 16.43
N ARG A 8 16.99 -12.52 15.61
CA ARG A 8 17.44 -11.53 14.64
C ARG A 8 16.29 -11.39 13.65
N TYR A 9 15.44 -10.39 13.87
CA TYR A 9 14.65 -9.79 12.82
C TYR A 9 15.64 -9.30 11.77
N MET A 10 15.92 -10.14 10.78
CA MET A 10 16.50 -9.68 9.53
C MET A 10 15.42 -8.83 8.86
N SER A 11 15.25 -7.60 9.34
CA SER A 11 14.46 -6.61 8.63
C SER A 11 15.21 -6.36 7.33
N PHE A 12 14.74 -6.94 6.23
CA PHE A 12 15.04 -6.39 4.92
C PHE A 12 14.60 -4.93 4.96
N MET A 13 15.54 -4.02 5.24
CA MET A 13 15.30 -2.60 5.10
C MET A 13 15.30 -2.33 3.61
N TYR A 14 14.13 -2.46 2.98
CA TYR A 14 13.96 -1.98 1.62
C TYR A 14 14.34 -0.49 1.59
N PRO A 15 15.17 -0.05 0.62
CA PRO A 15 15.72 1.30 0.57
C PRO A 15 14.67 2.30 0.06
N VAL A 16 13.47 2.25 0.63
CA VAL A 16 12.38 3.18 0.34
C VAL A 16 12.35 4.29 1.39
N PRO A 17 12.03 5.53 1.00
CA PRO A 17 11.94 6.63 1.94
C PRO A 17 10.86 6.39 3.00
N ARG A 18 11.16 6.72 4.25
CA ARG A 18 10.27 6.53 5.40
C ARG A 18 9.78 7.83 6.03
N LYS A 19 10.47 8.93 5.74
CA LYS A 19 10.11 10.27 6.20
C LYS A 19 9.93 11.20 5.01
N LEU A 20 8.99 12.12 5.11
CA LEU A 20 8.73 13.09 4.04
C LEU A 20 9.97 13.93 3.71
N SER A 21 10.80 14.25 4.71
CA SER A 21 12.04 15.02 4.54
C SER A 21 13.09 14.36 3.65
N GLU A 22 13.03 13.03 3.45
CA GLU A 22 13.96 12.29 2.59
C GLU A 22 13.63 12.50 1.10
N VAL A 23 12.41 12.96 0.81
CA VAL A 23 11.89 13.09 -0.55
C VAL A 23 11.39 14.47 -0.87
N ALA A 24 11.10 15.32 0.11
CA ALA A 24 10.62 16.67 -0.13
C ALA A 24 11.20 17.66 0.88
N LYS A 25 11.32 18.92 0.46
CA LYS A 25 11.71 20.02 1.33
C LYS A 25 10.52 20.46 2.17
N VAL A 26 10.29 19.80 3.31
CA VAL A 26 9.15 20.06 4.20
C VAL A 26 8.94 21.55 4.51
N PRO A 27 9.97 22.35 4.85
CA PRO A 27 9.78 23.79 5.11
C PRO A 27 9.16 24.56 3.94
N LEU A 28 9.45 24.18 2.70
CA LEU A 28 8.85 24.81 1.51
C LEU A 28 7.40 24.37 1.34
N LEU A 29 7.09 23.09 1.58
CA LEU A 29 5.71 22.60 1.53
C LEU A 29 4.82 23.30 2.56
N MET A 30 5.36 23.62 3.74
CA MET A 30 4.60 24.31 4.79
C MET A 30 4.13 25.71 4.38
N GLN A 31 4.80 26.34 3.42
CA GLN A 31 4.42 27.65 2.87
C GLN A 31 3.32 27.56 1.80
N CYS A 32 3.00 26.35 1.32
CA CYS A 32 1.96 26.13 0.31
C CYS A 32 0.64 25.69 0.93
N ASP A 33 -0.48 25.90 0.22
CA ASP A 33 -1.75 25.25 0.54
C ASP A 33 -1.77 23.77 0.12
N SER A 34 -2.77 23.02 0.57
CA SER A 34 -2.89 21.57 0.32
C SER A 34 -3.03 21.21 -1.16
N GLN A 35 -3.67 22.06 -1.96
CA GLN A 35 -3.88 21.84 -3.40
C GLN A 35 -2.55 21.97 -4.14
N LYS A 36 -1.79 23.02 -3.82
CA LYS A 36 -0.46 23.26 -4.37
C LYS A 36 0.52 22.16 -3.95
N ILE A 37 0.50 21.73 -2.69
CA ILE A 37 1.32 20.59 -2.22
C ILE A 37 0.99 19.33 -3.03
N SER A 38 -0.29 19.01 -3.23
CA SER A 38 -0.73 17.84 -4.00
C SER A 38 -0.22 17.90 -5.45
N SER A 39 -0.27 19.08 -6.07
CA SER A 39 0.26 19.30 -7.42
C SER A 39 1.78 19.14 -7.49
N LEU A 40 2.51 19.71 -6.52
CA LEU A 40 3.97 19.59 -6.45
C LEU A 40 4.40 18.14 -6.24
N TRP A 41 3.70 17.42 -5.37
CA TRP A 41 3.93 16.01 -5.10
C TRP A 41 3.82 15.17 -6.38
N LYS A 42 2.71 15.33 -7.13
CA LYS A 42 2.54 14.63 -8.41
C LYS A 42 3.58 15.03 -9.45
N GLN A 43 3.90 16.32 -9.55
CA GLN A 43 4.86 16.83 -10.52
C GLN A 43 6.27 16.31 -10.27
N GLN A 44 6.69 16.22 -9.00
CA GLN A 44 8.03 15.77 -8.62
C GLN A 44 8.37 14.37 -9.13
N PHE A 45 7.39 13.46 -9.19
CA PHE A 45 7.60 12.06 -9.60
C PHE A 45 7.02 11.73 -10.98
N LYS A 46 6.59 12.74 -11.75
CA LYS A 46 5.90 12.54 -13.03
C LYS A 46 6.71 11.67 -14.00
N ASP A 47 8.01 11.94 -14.11
CA ASP A 47 8.90 11.28 -15.07
C ASP A 47 9.55 9.99 -14.52
N ARG A 48 9.24 9.61 -13.27
CA ARG A 48 9.71 8.36 -12.66
C ARG A 48 8.80 7.21 -13.06
N ASN A 49 9.36 6.17 -13.69
CA ASN A 49 8.59 4.99 -14.10
C ASN A 49 8.41 3.95 -12.97
N ASP A 50 9.18 4.10 -11.90
CA ASP A 50 9.23 3.22 -10.73
C ASP A 50 8.51 3.81 -9.50
N VAL A 51 7.87 4.97 -9.65
CA VAL A 51 7.17 5.65 -8.55
C VAL A 51 5.76 6.05 -8.98
N VAL A 52 4.80 5.80 -8.09
CA VAL A 52 3.43 6.29 -8.18
C VAL A 52 3.12 7.15 -6.96
N THR A 53 2.26 8.15 -7.11
CA THR A 53 1.94 9.06 -6.00
C THR A 53 0.47 9.42 -5.98
N THR A 54 -0.04 9.65 -4.77
CA THR A 54 -1.34 10.31 -4.56
C THR A 54 -1.30 11.16 -3.30
N THR A 55 -2.36 11.92 -3.07
CA THR A 55 -2.60 12.66 -1.83
C THR A 55 -3.98 12.31 -1.33
N ILE A 56 -4.11 12.00 -0.05
CA ILE A 56 -5.38 11.64 0.58
C ILE A 56 -5.70 12.56 1.76
N PRO A 57 -6.98 12.82 2.06
CA PRO A 57 -7.38 13.56 3.26
C PRO A 57 -6.97 12.82 4.54
N ALA A 58 -6.68 13.59 5.60
CA ALA A 58 -6.31 13.04 6.91
C ALA A 58 -7.36 12.06 7.47
N GLY A 59 -8.65 12.39 7.38
CA GLY A 59 -9.71 11.51 7.89
C GLY A 59 -9.80 10.16 7.16
N LEU A 60 -9.49 10.15 5.85
CA LEU A 60 -9.42 8.90 5.08
C LEU A 60 -8.27 8.02 5.56
N TYR A 61 -7.11 8.63 5.82
CA TYR A 61 -5.95 7.92 6.36
C TYR A 61 -6.15 7.45 7.81
N GLU A 62 -6.87 8.20 8.63
CA GLU A 62 -7.23 7.79 9.99
C GLU A 62 -8.06 6.51 9.98
N GLN A 63 -9.10 6.45 9.13
CA GLN A 63 -9.91 5.24 8.95
C GLN A 63 -9.08 4.05 8.45
N LEU A 64 -8.22 4.29 7.45
CA LEU A 64 -7.30 3.28 6.94
C LEU A 64 -6.38 2.75 8.05
N SER A 65 -5.76 3.65 8.82
CA SER A 65 -4.83 3.31 9.89
C SER A 65 -5.53 2.51 11.00
N HIS A 66 -6.77 2.89 11.34
CA HIS A 66 -7.59 2.16 12.28
C HIS A 66 -7.86 0.73 11.80
N ASN A 67 -8.31 0.57 10.57
CA ASN A 67 -8.61 -0.74 9.97
C ASN A 67 -7.36 -1.63 9.85
N VAL A 68 -6.20 -1.04 9.50
CA VAL A 68 -4.91 -1.75 9.47
C VAL A 68 -4.51 -2.32 10.83
N SER A 69 -4.91 -1.70 11.93
CA SER A 69 -4.57 -2.19 13.27
C SER A 69 -5.14 -3.59 13.56
N SER A 70 -6.32 -3.89 12.99
CA SER A 70 -7.06 -5.15 13.18
C SER A 70 -6.99 -6.09 11.98
N SER A 71 -6.60 -5.59 10.82
CA SER A 71 -6.54 -6.37 9.57
C SER A 71 -5.32 -5.91 8.78
N LYS A 72 -4.23 -6.68 8.80
CA LYS A 72 -2.96 -6.24 8.19
C LYS A 72 -2.76 -6.76 6.78
N MET A 73 -3.52 -7.75 6.35
CA MET A 73 -3.29 -8.45 5.08
C MET A 73 -4.47 -8.34 4.14
N PHE A 74 -4.25 -8.35 2.84
CA PHE A 74 -5.33 -8.55 1.88
C PHE A 74 -4.81 -9.14 0.59
N ILE A 75 -5.72 -9.69 -0.21
CA ILE A 75 -5.43 -10.19 -1.56
C ILE A 75 -6.04 -9.23 -2.58
N LEU A 76 -5.22 -8.79 -3.53
CA LEU A 76 -5.63 -7.85 -4.58
C LEU A 76 -5.33 -8.44 -5.96
N PRO A 77 -6.34 -8.63 -6.81
CA PRO A 77 -6.14 -9.02 -8.20
C PRO A 77 -5.61 -7.86 -9.02
N ILE A 78 -4.68 -8.17 -9.92
CA ILE A 78 -4.12 -7.26 -10.91
C ILE A 78 -4.38 -7.83 -12.28
N LYS A 79 -4.99 -7.02 -13.14
CA LYS A 79 -5.22 -7.36 -14.54
C LYS A 79 -3.91 -7.22 -15.32
N VAL A 80 -3.54 -8.27 -16.07
CA VAL A 80 -2.41 -8.22 -17.01
C VAL A 80 -2.93 -7.86 -18.39
N ASN A 81 -3.99 -8.54 -18.82
CA ASN A 81 -4.70 -8.27 -20.07
C ASN A 81 -6.18 -8.66 -19.92
N GLU A 82 -6.96 -8.66 -21.00
CA GLU A 82 -8.40 -8.96 -20.93
C GLU A 82 -8.73 -10.37 -20.44
N SER A 83 -7.83 -11.34 -20.65
CA SER A 83 -8.05 -12.75 -20.34
C SER A 83 -7.22 -13.27 -19.17
N SER A 84 -6.31 -12.47 -18.60
CA SER A 84 -5.47 -12.89 -17.48
C SER A 84 -5.29 -11.83 -16.39
N SER A 85 -5.25 -12.33 -15.16
CA SER A 85 -4.94 -11.59 -13.94
C SER A 85 -4.03 -12.43 -13.05
N TYR A 86 -3.23 -11.78 -12.23
CA TYR A 86 -2.54 -12.42 -11.11
C TYR A 86 -2.91 -11.74 -9.80
N ASN A 87 -2.67 -12.43 -8.70
CA ASN A 87 -3.00 -11.93 -7.37
C ASN A 87 -1.74 -11.49 -6.63
N MET A 88 -1.84 -10.37 -5.94
CA MET A 88 -0.84 -9.88 -5.00
C MET A 88 -1.38 -9.97 -3.57
N ILE A 89 -0.49 -10.31 -2.64
CA ILE A 89 -0.77 -10.16 -1.21
C ILE A 89 -0.16 -8.83 -0.78
N VAL A 90 -1.00 -7.96 -0.21
CA VAL A 90 -0.54 -6.81 0.56
C VAL A 90 -0.47 -7.19 2.03
N GLN A 91 0.59 -6.78 2.72
CA GLN A 91 0.66 -6.82 4.17
C GLN A 91 1.27 -5.53 4.71
N PHE A 92 0.56 -4.90 5.66
CA PHE A 92 1.02 -3.74 6.39
C PHE A 92 2.06 -4.15 7.45
N ALA A 93 3.28 -3.64 7.31
CA ALA A 93 4.30 -3.73 8.35
C ALA A 93 3.95 -2.83 9.54
N ASN A 94 3.34 -1.69 9.25
CA ASN A 94 2.74 -0.74 10.18
C ASN A 94 1.75 0.15 9.39
N PRO A 95 0.93 1.00 10.04
CA PRO A 95 -0.04 1.85 9.33
C PRO A 95 0.57 2.75 8.22
N LYS A 96 1.86 3.08 8.32
CA LYS A 96 2.56 3.91 7.34
C LYS A 96 3.20 3.14 6.20
N SER A 97 3.26 1.81 6.26
CA SER A 97 4.00 1.02 5.26
C SER A 97 3.35 -0.32 4.96
N ALA A 98 3.06 -0.56 3.69
CA ALA A 98 2.52 -1.81 3.17
C ALA A 98 3.43 -2.39 2.09
N LEU A 99 3.73 -3.68 2.17
CA LEU A 99 4.53 -4.39 1.17
C LEU A 99 3.66 -5.37 0.40
N PHE A 100 3.91 -5.45 -0.91
CA PHE A 100 3.13 -6.26 -1.84
C PHE A 100 4.04 -7.34 -2.40
N THR A 101 3.63 -8.60 -2.33
CA THR A 101 4.36 -9.70 -2.94
C THR A 101 3.42 -10.62 -3.72
N SER A 102 3.96 -11.42 -4.64
CA SER A 102 3.16 -12.38 -5.39
C SER A 102 2.66 -13.51 -4.48
N VAL A 103 1.49 -14.06 -4.78
CA VAL A 103 0.96 -15.22 -4.03
C VAL A 103 1.93 -16.40 -4.07
N ASP A 104 2.60 -16.64 -5.19
CA ASP A 104 3.55 -17.74 -5.34
C ASP A 104 4.80 -17.55 -4.49
N SER A 105 5.37 -16.34 -4.46
CA SER A 105 6.50 -16.03 -3.59
C SER A 105 6.11 -16.18 -2.12
N TYR A 106 4.94 -15.66 -1.74
CA TYR A 106 4.41 -15.76 -0.39
C TYR A 106 4.23 -17.23 0.05
N LYS A 107 3.66 -18.08 -0.82
CA LYS A 107 3.49 -19.51 -0.54
C LYS A 107 4.82 -20.25 -0.40
N ALA A 108 5.82 -19.90 -1.23
CA ALA A 108 7.10 -20.58 -1.24
C ALA A 108 8.01 -20.20 -0.06
N LEU A 109 8.02 -18.91 0.33
CA LEU A 109 9.03 -18.37 1.25
C LEU A 109 8.44 -17.78 2.53
N GLY A 110 7.14 -17.47 2.55
CA GLY A 110 6.52 -16.63 3.57
C GLY A 110 6.92 -15.16 3.44
N PHE A 111 6.14 -14.27 4.06
CA PHE A 111 6.30 -12.83 3.85
C PHE A 111 7.65 -12.27 4.31
N ASP A 112 8.21 -12.78 5.41
CA ASP A 112 9.48 -12.29 5.98
C ASP A 112 10.68 -12.53 5.05
N LYS A 113 10.55 -13.48 4.11
CA LYS A 113 11.62 -13.87 3.18
C LYS A 113 11.30 -13.52 1.72
N SER A 114 10.03 -13.24 1.40
CA SER A 114 9.62 -12.81 0.07
C SER A 114 10.00 -11.35 -0.18
N PRO A 115 10.75 -11.03 -1.25
CA PRO A 115 10.94 -9.65 -1.63
C PRO A 115 9.60 -9.04 -2.08
N PRO A 116 9.27 -7.81 -1.68
CA PRO A 116 8.14 -7.08 -2.19
C PRO A 116 8.44 -6.66 -3.62
N TYR A 117 7.38 -6.59 -4.40
CA TYR A 117 7.38 -6.14 -5.78
C TYR A 117 6.94 -4.67 -5.87
N PHE A 118 6.20 -4.23 -4.85
CA PHE A 118 5.71 -2.89 -4.68
C PHE A 118 5.61 -2.55 -3.19
N ILE A 119 5.89 -1.30 -2.82
CA ILE A 119 5.85 -0.82 -1.43
C ILE A 119 5.09 0.50 -1.39
N LEU A 120 4.09 0.61 -0.51
CA LEU A 120 3.42 1.87 -0.21
C LEU A 120 3.98 2.48 1.08
N THR A 121 4.20 3.79 1.04
CA THR A 121 4.54 4.64 2.19
C THR A 121 3.55 5.78 2.32
N PHE A 122 3.02 5.98 3.53
CA PHE A 122 2.12 7.08 3.89
C PHE A 122 2.87 8.10 4.76
N PHE A 123 3.04 9.31 4.23
CA PHE A 123 3.68 10.45 4.89
C PHE A 123 2.61 11.32 5.56
N ASP A 124 2.42 11.13 6.87
CA ASP A 124 1.41 11.79 7.70
C ASP A 124 1.91 13.08 8.36
N GLU A 125 3.14 13.50 8.08
CA GLU A 125 3.77 14.66 8.73
C GLU A 125 3.01 15.98 8.48
N LEU A 126 2.19 16.04 7.43
CA LEU A 126 1.40 17.23 7.07
C LEU A 126 -0.03 17.20 7.62
N VAL A 127 -0.46 16.15 8.31
CA VAL A 127 -1.85 15.98 8.77
C VAL A 127 -2.30 17.16 9.64
N LYS A 128 -1.52 17.52 10.67
CA LYS A 128 -1.92 18.55 11.65
C LYS A 128 -2.08 19.94 11.04
N GLN A 129 -1.27 20.29 10.04
CA GLN A 129 -1.22 21.66 9.51
C GLN A 129 -1.91 21.81 8.15
N LYS A 130 -2.01 20.73 7.37
CA LYS A 130 -2.53 20.76 6.00
C LYS A 130 -3.70 19.79 5.77
N GLY A 131 -4.02 18.95 6.75
CA GLY A 131 -5.16 18.01 6.66
C GLY A 131 -4.99 16.93 5.59
N ILE A 132 -3.76 16.66 5.15
CA ILE A 132 -3.46 15.72 4.06
C ILE A 132 -2.32 14.78 4.43
N VAL A 133 -2.33 13.62 3.77
CA VAL A 133 -1.26 12.61 3.78
C VAL A 133 -0.75 12.46 2.35
N LEU A 134 0.57 12.51 2.19
CA LEU A 134 1.20 12.23 0.91
C LEU A 134 1.50 10.74 0.83
N VAL A 135 1.09 10.10 -0.26
CA VAL A 135 1.29 8.67 -0.48
C VAL A 135 2.26 8.48 -1.63
N ARG A 136 3.24 7.60 -1.42
CA ARG A 136 4.19 7.17 -2.45
C ARG A 136 4.15 5.65 -2.54
N GLY A 137 4.13 5.16 -3.77
CA GLY A 137 4.37 3.76 -4.08
C GLY A 137 5.67 3.59 -4.84
N ASP A 138 6.56 2.73 -4.35
CA ASP A 138 7.83 2.40 -4.97
C ASP A 138 7.77 0.99 -5.59
N ILE A 139 8.05 0.90 -6.90
CA ILE A 139 8.06 -0.35 -7.66
C ILE A 139 9.46 -0.95 -7.57
N THR A 140 9.58 -2.05 -6.83
CA THR A 140 10.85 -2.76 -6.63
C THR A 140 11.04 -3.91 -7.62
N ASN A 141 9.96 -4.39 -8.24
CA ASN A 141 10.01 -5.40 -9.31
C ASN A 141 9.22 -4.94 -10.55
N PRO A 142 9.82 -4.12 -11.43
CA PRO A 142 9.14 -3.57 -12.60
C PRO A 142 8.85 -4.60 -13.71
N LYS A 143 9.39 -5.83 -13.60
CA LYS A 143 9.06 -6.92 -14.53
C LYS A 143 7.63 -7.42 -14.33
N ASP A 144 7.20 -7.49 -13.08
CA ASP A 144 5.90 -8.03 -12.70
C ASP A 144 4.87 -6.93 -12.42
N VAL A 145 5.32 -5.80 -11.86
CA VAL A 145 4.45 -4.67 -11.50
C VAL A 145 4.78 -3.46 -12.38
N SER A 146 3.92 -3.20 -13.37
CA SER A 146 3.98 -1.98 -14.18
C SER A 146 3.48 -0.76 -13.40
N LYS A 147 3.82 0.45 -13.86
CA LYS A 147 3.33 1.71 -13.25
C LYS A 147 1.80 1.79 -13.16
N PRO A 148 1.02 1.48 -14.22
CA PRO A 148 -0.45 1.45 -14.10
C PRO A 148 -0.96 0.45 -13.06
N ASN A 149 -0.34 -0.73 -12.96
CA ASN A 149 -0.71 -1.73 -11.98
C ASN A 149 -0.36 -1.30 -10.55
N ALA A 150 0.77 -0.61 -10.36
CA ALA A 150 1.13 0.01 -9.09
C ALA A 150 0.13 1.10 -8.66
N GLU A 151 -0.31 1.97 -9.58
CA GLU A 151 -1.36 2.95 -9.31
C GLU A 151 -2.67 2.27 -8.90
N ARG A 152 -3.04 1.18 -9.58
CA ARG A 152 -4.23 0.40 -9.28
C ARG A 152 -4.14 -0.26 -7.91
N LEU A 153 -3.02 -0.89 -7.58
CA LEU A 153 -2.75 -1.46 -6.25
C LEU A 153 -2.87 -0.41 -5.15
N MET A 154 -2.26 0.76 -5.37
CA MET A 154 -2.33 1.89 -4.44
C MET A 154 -3.78 2.32 -4.19
N ASN A 155 -4.53 2.57 -5.27
CA ASN A 155 -5.91 3.03 -5.17
C ASN A 155 -6.83 1.99 -4.52
N MET A 156 -6.73 0.72 -4.93
CA MET A 156 -7.50 -0.37 -4.31
C MET A 156 -7.17 -0.48 -2.82
N THR A 157 -5.90 -0.46 -2.43
CA THR A 157 -5.50 -0.55 -1.02
C THR A 157 -6.10 0.59 -0.21
N ILE A 158 -6.02 1.83 -0.72
CA ILE A 158 -6.62 2.99 -0.07
C ILE A 158 -8.14 2.78 0.07
N GLN A 159 -8.84 2.39 -1.01
CA GLN A 159 -10.30 2.21 -0.98
C GLN A 159 -10.75 1.08 -0.06
N PHE A 160 -10.18 -0.12 -0.19
CA PHE A 160 -10.56 -1.28 0.60
C PHE A 160 -10.33 -1.12 2.09
N TYR A 161 -9.33 -0.32 2.49
CA TYR A 161 -9.06 -0.08 3.89
C TYR A 161 -9.74 1.17 4.45
N SER A 162 -10.31 2.07 3.63
CA SER A 162 -10.94 3.31 4.11
C SER A 162 -12.46 3.37 3.93
N ASP A 163 -13.03 2.62 2.99
CA ASP A 163 -14.48 2.53 2.81
C ASP A 163 -15.06 1.35 3.61
N ILE A 164 -16.06 1.60 4.45
CA ILE A 164 -16.67 0.57 5.31
C ILE A 164 -17.34 -0.57 4.54
N ASN A 165 -17.94 -0.29 3.39
CA ASN A 165 -18.59 -1.29 2.54
C ASN A 165 -17.57 -2.19 1.83
N LEU A 166 -16.35 -1.69 1.64
CA LEU A 166 -15.26 -2.45 1.04
C LEU A 166 -14.42 -3.17 2.10
N TYR A 167 -14.22 -2.53 3.26
CA TYR A 167 -13.43 -3.07 4.36
C TYR A 167 -13.95 -4.40 4.88
N ARG A 168 -15.25 -4.68 4.76
CA ARG A 168 -15.82 -6.00 5.08
C ARG A 168 -15.12 -7.18 4.38
N TRP A 169 -14.48 -6.96 3.22
CA TRP A 169 -13.70 -7.98 2.53
C TRP A 169 -12.32 -8.17 3.15
N VAL A 170 -11.68 -7.07 3.52
CA VAL A 170 -10.40 -7.07 4.24
C VAL A 170 -10.56 -7.72 5.61
N ASP A 171 -11.58 -7.32 6.37
CA ASP A 171 -11.87 -7.90 7.69
C ASP A 171 -12.16 -9.39 7.57
N ARG A 172 -13.01 -9.82 6.61
CA ARG A 172 -13.26 -11.25 6.36
C ARG A 172 -11.98 -12.01 6.03
N PHE A 173 -11.11 -11.46 5.20
CA PHE A 173 -9.84 -12.09 4.86
C PHE A 173 -8.94 -12.32 6.09
N ASN A 174 -8.88 -11.35 7.03
CA ASN A 174 -7.98 -11.44 8.19
C ASN A 174 -8.59 -12.20 9.36
N ASN A 175 -9.85 -11.91 9.69
CA ASN A 175 -10.45 -12.28 10.97
C ASN A 175 -11.48 -13.41 10.81
N ARG A 176 -11.98 -13.64 9.59
CA ARG A 176 -13.02 -14.64 9.28
C ARG A 176 -12.70 -15.39 7.99
N SER A 177 -11.46 -15.88 7.88
CA SER A 177 -10.91 -16.42 6.63
C SER A 177 -11.74 -17.57 6.02
N ARG A 178 -12.49 -18.33 6.83
CA ARG A 178 -13.41 -19.38 6.37
C ARG A 178 -14.63 -18.83 5.62
N GLU A 179 -15.02 -17.59 5.88
CA GLU A 179 -16.13 -16.88 5.21
C GLU A 179 -15.66 -16.10 3.98
N PHE A 180 -14.34 -15.98 3.76
CA PHE A 180 -13.79 -15.28 2.62
C PHE A 180 -13.78 -16.20 1.39
N GLN A 181 -14.64 -15.90 0.42
CA GLN A 181 -14.63 -16.52 -0.90
C GLN A 181 -14.05 -15.53 -1.91
N PHE A 182 -12.98 -15.94 -2.60
CA PHE A 182 -12.24 -15.04 -3.49
C PHE A 182 -13.07 -14.65 -4.71
N GLU A 183 -13.81 -15.61 -5.27
CA GLU A 183 -14.68 -15.44 -6.42
C GLU A 183 -15.80 -14.43 -6.14
N ASP A 184 -16.44 -14.53 -4.97
CA ASP A 184 -17.48 -13.60 -4.53
C ASP A 184 -16.94 -12.18 -4.35
N PHE A 185 -15.74 -12.07 -3.78
CA PHE A 185 -15.03 -10.79 -3.65
C PHE A 185 -14.79 -10.16 -5.03
N VAL A 186 -14.20 -10.90 -5.97
CA VAL A 186 -13.90 -10.39 -7.32
C VAL A 186 -15.18 -10.04 -8.07
N ALA A 187 -16.23 -10.84 -7.97
CA ALA A 187 -17.52 -10.58 -8.60
C ALA A 187 -18.18 -9.31 -8.04
N SER A 188 -18.22 -9.18 -6.71
CA SER A 188 -18.85 -8.04 -6.03
C SER A 188 -18.12 -6.72 -6.26
N CYS A 189 -16.79 -6.77 -6.39
CA CYS A 189 -15.94 -5.59 -6.54
C CYS A 189 -15.40 -5.42 -7.96
N ARG A 190 -16.02 -6.05 -8.97
CA ARG A 190 -15.55 -6.07 -10.37
C ARG A 190 -15.28 -4.66 -10.93
N HIS A 191 -16.16 -3.70 -10.65
CA HIS A 191 -16.03 -2.31 -11.11
C HIS A 191 -14.85 -1.56 -10.47
N ILE A 192 -14.45 -1.94 -9.26
CA ILE A 192 -13.26 -1.38 -8.58
C ILE A 192 -12.01 -2.09 -9.10
N ILE A 193 -12.08 -3.40 -9.22
CA ILE A 193 -10.96 -4.27 -9.59
C ILE A 193 -10.60 -4.17 -11.07
N TYR A 194 -11.56 -3.91 -11.97
CA TYR A 194 -11.32 -3.84 -13.42
C TYR A 194 -11.87 -2.59 -14.13
N GLY A 195 -12.53 -1.67 -13.42
CA GLY A 195 -12.93 -0.37 -13.99
C GLY A 195 -11.79 0.64 -14.10
#